data_AF-A0A5C9DUB2-F1
#
_entry.id   AF-A0A5C9DUB2-F1
#
_cell.length_a   1.000
_cell.length_b   1.000
_cell.length_c   1.000
_cell.angle_alpha   90.00
_cell.angle_beta   90.00
_cell.angle_gamma   90.00
#
_symmetry.space_group_name_H-M   'P 1'
#
loop_
_entity.id
_entity.type
_entity.pdbx_description
1 polymer ?
#
loop_
_entity_poly.entity_id
_entity_poly.type
_entity_poly.pdbx_seq_one_letter_code
_entity_poly.pdbx_strand_id
1 'polypeptide(L)'
;MNMPIIDENDDLSATQNSPNLKVPSEIFGNKIKCCICHRICSKNPKYIQLEVLSDVILPFVLCSKCQDTFTAEDIKLMTNLFMIFGGYFAKNKLEPFSPLRILHELTSNTAHLEPTQINMQLLHRALLHGISPKEYVEKLQQLASSELNSFF
;
A
#
# COMPACT_ATOMS: atom_id res chain seq x y z
N MET A 1 -26.29 -42.82 45.07
CA MET A 1 -25.75 -41.52 45.52
C MET A 1 -25.96 -40.54 44.38
N ASN A 2 -26.87 -39.59 44.57
CA ASN A 2 -27.27 -38.53 43.63
C ASN A 2 -26.77 -37.18 44.17
N MET A 3 -26.21 -36.33 43.28
CA MET A 3 -26.13 -34.86 43.34
C MET A 3 -25.33 -34.36 42.11
N PRO A 4 -25.47 -33.10 41.63
CA PRO A 4 -26.66 -32.48 41.03
C PRO A 4 -26.35 -31.83 39.64
N ILE A 5 -27.40 -31.31 39.00
CA ILE A 5 -27.45 -30.54 37.75
C ILE A 5 -26.97 -29.10 37.96
N ILE A 6 -26.20 -28.53 37.02
CA ILE A 6 -26.19 -27.10 36.68
C ILE A 6 -26.02 -26.97 35.15
N ASP A 7 -27.05 -26.43 34.49
CA ASP A 7 -27.03 -25.85 33.14
C ASP A 7 -26.30 -24.50 33.18
N GLU A 8 -25.52 -24.18 32.16
CA GLU A 8 -25.39 -22.80 31.67
C GLU A 8 -24.83 -22.83 30.24
N ASN A 9 -25.72 -22.47 29.30
CA ASN A 9 -25.37 -22.06 27.94
C ASN A 9 -24.47 -20.82 28.01
N ASP A 10 -23.47 -20.72 27.14
CA ASP A 10 -23.13 -19.42 26.57
C ASP A 10 -22.45 -19.54 25.21
N ASP A 11 -23.09 -18.86 24.26
CA ASP A 11 -22.77 -18.67 22.86
C ASP A 11 -21.39 -18.02 22.65
N LEU A 12 -20.45 -18.75 22.05
CA LEU A 12 -19.26 -18.16 21.42
C LEU A 12 -19.64 -17.60 20.05
N SER A 13 -20.37 -16.48 20.07
CA SER A 13 -20.56 -15.62 18.90
C SER A 13 -19.30 -14.76 18.68
N ALA A 14 -18.72 -14.90 17.49
CA ALA A 14 -17.60 -14.10 17.02
C ALA A 14 -17.99 -12.61 16.95
N THR A 15 -17.44 -11.80 17.87
CA THR A 15 -17.61 -10.34 17.85
C THR A 15 -16.42 -9.69 17.16
N GLN A 16 -16.71 -9.09 16.00
CA GLN A 16 -15.84 -8.15 15.30
C GLN A 16 -15.62 -6.90 16.18
N ASN A 17 -14.49 -6.83 16.87
CA ASN A 17 -14.09 -5.63 17.61
C ASN A 17 -13.05 -4.84 16.79
N SER A 18 -13.53 -3.98 15.88
CA SER A 18 -12.72 -2.85 15.42
C SER A 18 -12.80 -1.74 16.48
N PRO A 19 -11.68 -1.33 17.11
CA PRO A 19 -11.71 -0.25 18.08
C PRO A 19 -12.02 1.08 17.38
N ASN A 20 -13.16 1.67 17.74
CA ASN A 20 -13.54 3.04 17.39
C ASN A 20 -12.51 4.01 17.99
N LEU A 21 -11.46 4.33 17.24
CA LEU A 21 -10.47 5.32 17.64
C LEU A 21 -11.09 6.72 17.51
N LYS A 22 -11.51 7.31 18.64
CA LYS A 22 -11.90 8.72 18.70
C LYS A 22 -10.65 9.58 18.52
N VAL A 23 -10.50 10.20 17.36
CA VAL A 23 -9.42 11.15 17.08
C VAL A 23 -9.76 12.52 17.71
N PRO A 24 -8.80 13.22 18.33
CA PRO A 24 -9.01 14.54 18.91
C PRO A 24 -9.57 15.53 17.88
N SER A 25 -10.66 16.20 18.23
CA SER A 25 -11.44 17.11 17.38
C SER A 25 -10.78 18.46 17.08
N GLU A 26 -9.46 18.59 17.24
CA GLU A 26 -8.76 19.87 17.09
C GLU A 26 -7.47 19.71 16.28
N ILE A 27 -7.61 19.65 14.95
CA ILE A 27 -6.55 20.05 14.02
C ILE A 27 -7.09 21.25 13.24
N PHE A 28 -7.07 22.41 13.90
CA PHE A 28 -7.38 23.69 13.26
C PHE A 28 -6.34 23.97 12.16
N GLY A 29 -6.80 24.24 10.93
CA GLY A 29 -6.04 24.88 9.84
C GLY A 29 -5.39 23.98 8.78
N ASN A 30 -5.03 22.73 9.09
CA ASN A 30 -4.32 21.88 8.13
C ASN A 30 -5.25 20.89 7.41
N LYS A 31 -5.39 21.06 6.09
CA LYS A 31 -6.10 20.11 5.23
C LYS A 31 -5.42 18.74 5.32
N ILE A 32 -6.14 17.74 5.84
CA ILE A 32 -5.64 16.38 5.99
C ILE A 32 -5.46 15.74 4.61
N LYS A 33 -4.29 15.14 4.36
CA LYS A 33 -3.95 14.51 3.07
C LYS A 33 -3.98 12.99 3.19
N CYS A 34 -4.40 12.32 2.12
CA CYS A 34 -4.30 10.87 1.98
C CYS A 34 -2.83 10.44 1.94
N CYS A 35 -2.43 9.42 2.71
CA CYS A 35 -1.06 8.91 2.75
C CYS A 35 -0.60 8.28 1.43
N ILE A 36 -1.52 7.81 0.60
CA ILE A 36 -1.20 7.17 -0.68
C ILE A 36 -1.06 8.19 -1.81
N CYS A 37 -2.04 9.05 -2.01
CA CYS A 37 -2.10 9.94 -3.19
C CYS A 37 -1.96 11.43 -2.87
N HIS A 38 -1.78 11.79 -1.59
CA HIS A 38 -1.63 13.17 -1.10
C HIS A 38 -2.78 14.14 -1.44
N ARG A 39 -3.89 13.66 -2.04
CA ARG A 39 -5.11 14.46 -2.18
C ARG A 39 -5.69 14.79 -0.82
N ILE A 40 -6.26 15.98 -0.72
CA ILE A 40 -6.98 16.43 0.47
C ILE A 40 -8.20 15.53 0.68
N CYS A 41 -8.33 14.97 1.87
CA CYS A 41 -9.50 14.19 2.25
C CYS A 41 -10.67 15.13 2.56
N SER A 42 -11.86 14.75 2.09
CA SER A 42 -13.13 15.42 2.40
C SER A 42 -13.43 15.38 3.90
N LYS A 43 -14.51 16.06 4.32
CA LYS A 43 -15.03 15.97 5.69
C LYS A 43 -15.21 14.48 6.06
N ASN A 44 -14.58 14.04 7.15
CA ASN A 44 -14.47 12.64 7.63
C ASN A 44 -13.44 11.77 6.88
N PRO A 45 -12.13 12.06 7.02
CA PRO A 45 -11.09 11.13 6.59
C PRO A 45 -11.20 9.79 7.32
N LYS A 46 -10.94 8.68 6.62
CA LYS A 46 -10.83 7.37 7.25
C LYS A 46 -9.42 7.19 7.78
N TYR A 47 -9.33 6.83 9.05
CA TYR A 47 -8.08 6.45 9.69
C TYR A 47 -7.93 4.93 9.62
N ILE A 48 -6.73 4.49 9.29
CA ILE A 48 -6.34 3.09 9.32
C ILE A 48 -5.06 2.96 10.14
N GLN A 49 -4.91 1.82 10.81
CA GLN A 49 -3.65 1.45 11.44
C GLN A 49 -2.94 0.49 10.50
N LEU A 50 -1.70 0.82 10.15
CA LEU A 50 -0.86 -0.06 9.35
C LEU A 50 0.41 -0.36 10.13
N GLU A 51 0.75 -1.64 10.14
CA GLU A 51 2.07 -2.09 10.52
C GLU A 51 3.02 -1.83 9.35
N VAL A 52 4.08 -1.07 9.61
CA VAL A 52 5.07 -0.61 8.65
C VAL A 52 6.47 -0.87 9.23
N LEU A 53 7.46 -1.09 8.36
CA LEU A 53 8.87 -1.29 8.77
C LEU A 53 9.08 -2.30 9.92
N SER A 54 8.56 -3.53 9.79
CA SER A 54 8.72 -4.61 10.77
C SER A 54 8.26 -4.22 12.19
N ASP A 55 6.94 -4.19 12.39
CA ASP A 55 6.25 -4.02 13.69
C ASP A 55 6.00 -2.59 14.19
N VAL A 56 6.22 -1.54 13.38
CA VAL A 56 5.80 -0.18 13.75
C VAL A 56 4.35 0.06 13.33
N ILE A 57 3.43 0.21 14.29
CA ILE A 57 2.02 0.52 13.99
C ILE A 57 1.82 2.03 13.97
N LEU A 58 1.50 2.60 12.80
CA LEU A 58 1.25 4.03 12.64
C LEU A 58 -0.19 4.30 12.14
N PRO A 59 -0.82 5.40 12.61
CA PRO A 59 -2.10 5.85 12.07
C PRO A 59 -1.88 6.56 10.73
N PHE A 60 -2.57 6.09 9.69
CA PHE A 60 -2.60 6.71 8.37
C PHE A 60 -4.00 7.18 8.01
N VAL A 61 -4.06 8.21 7.16
CA VAL A 61 -5.31 8.71 6.60
C VAL A 61 -5.42 8.28 5.15
N LEU A 62 -6.57 7.69 4.77
CA LEU A 62 -6.90 7.39 3.38
C LEU A 62 -8.08 8.23 2.90
N CYS A 63 -8.04 8.60 1.62
CA CYS A 63 -9.23 9.07 0.92
C CYS A 63 -10.04 7.88 0.41
N SER A 64 -11.37 8.07 0.28
CA SER A 64 -12.29 7.03 -0.19
C SER A 64 -11.82 6.38 -1.49
N LYS A 65 -11.38 7.18 -2.47
CA LYS A 65 -10.89 6.66 -3.74
C LYS A 65 -9.73 5.66 -3.58
N CYS A 66 -8.74 5.95 -2.75
CA CYS A 66 -7.62 5.00 -2.54
C CYS A 66 -8.08 3.76 -1.77
N GLN A 67 -8.98 3.92 -0.82
CA GLN A 67 -9.56 2.81 -0.06
C GLN A 67 -10.35 1.85 -0.98
N ASP A 68 -11.10 2.38 -1.94
CA ASP A 68 -11.92 1.58 -2.86
C ASP A 68 -11.08 0.96 -3.98
N THR A 69 -9.89 1.52 -4.27
CA THR A 69 -9.02 1.08 -5.38
C THR A 69 -8.02 0.01 -4.95
N PHE A 70 -7.48 0.10 -3.73
CA PHE A 70 -6.34 -0.72 -3.30
C PHE A 70 -6.70 -1.64 -2.14
N THR A 71 -6.14 -2.84 -2.14
CA THR A 71 -6.27 -3.77 -1.01
C THR A 71 -5.44 -3.29 0.19
N ALA A 72 -5.66 -3.90 1.37
CA ALA A 72 -4.88 -3.58 2.56
C ALA A 72 -3.38 -3.90 2.34
N GLU A 73 -3.08 -4.98 1.62
CA GLU A 73 -1.72 -5.41 1.27
C GLU A 73 -1.05 -4.41 0.32
N ASP A 74 -1.76 -3.96 -0.72
CA ASP A 74 -1.29 -2.92 -1.63
C ASP A 74 -0.99 -1.64 -0.87
N ILE A 75 -1.90 -1.22 0.02
CA ILE A 75 -1.73 -0.03 0.84
C ILE A 75 -0.50 -0.16 1.75
N LYS A 76 -0.31 -1.31 2.43
CA LYS A 76 0.88 -1.57 3.27
C LYS A 76 2.16 -1.50 2.43
N LEU A 77 2.18 -2.16 1.27
CA LEU A 77 3.32 -2.16 0.34
C LEU A 77 3.68 -0.75 -0.14
N MET A 78 2.69 -0.01 -0.67
CA MET A 78 2.87 1.34 -1.18
C MET A 78 3.37 2.29 -0.09
N THR A 79 2.76 2.23 1.10
CA THR A 79 3.15 3.10 2.23
C THR A 79 4.57 2.81 2.69
N ASN A 80 4.98 1.54 2.78
CA ASN A 80 6.36 1.17 3.10
C ASN A 80 7.34 1.72 2.05
N LEU A 81 7.04 1.56 0.76
CA LEU A 81 7.89 2.09 -0.31
C LEU A 81 7.99 3.61 -0.27
N PHE A 82 6.90 4.33 -0.02
CA PHE A 82 6.92 5.79 0.11
C PHE A 82 7.62 6.27 1.38
N MET A 83 7.65 5.50 2.46
CA MET A 83 8.47 5.83 3.64
C MET A 83 9.97 5.65 3.37
N ILE A 84 10.35 4.58 2.67
CA ILE A 84 11.75 4.27 2.38
C ILE A 84 12.32 5.22 1.31
N PHE A 85 11.58 5.42 0.21
CA PHE A 85 12.07 6.13 -0.98
C PHE A 85 11.43 7.51 -1.19
N GLY A 86 10.46 7.89 -0.36
CA GLY A 86 9.71 9.13 -0.49
C GLY A 86 8.64 9.11 -1.58
N GLY A 87 7.91 10.22 -1.71
CA GLY A 87 6.91 10.41 -2.77
C GLY A 87 5.51 9.94 -2.43
N TYR A 88 4.65 9.88 -3.44
CA TYR A 88 3.25 9.48 -3.33
C TYR A 88 2.74 9.02 -4.70
N PHE A 89 1.65 8.27 -4.70
CA PHE A 89 1.06 7.68 -5.90
C PHE A 89 0.68 8.75 -6.92
N ALA A 90 1.07 8.52 -8.18
CA ALA A 90 0.77 9.40 -9.30
C ALA A 90 1.36 10.82 -9.20
N LYS A 91 2.42 11.03 -8.39
CA LYS A 91 3.18 12.28 -8.31
C LYS A 91 3.69 12.74 -9.69
N ASN A 92 4.14 11.81 -10.52
CA ASN A 92 4.72 12.03 -11.84
C ASN A 92 3.79 11.51 -12.95
N LYS A 93 2.46 11.55 -12.76
CA LYS A 93 1.48 10.96 -13.70
C LYS A 93 1.60 11.45 -15.14
N LEU A 94 2.09 12.67 -15.35
CA LEU A 94 2.24 13.28 -16.67
C LEU A 94 3.53 12.84 -17.40
N GLU A 95 4.48 12.25 -16.67
CA GLU A 95 5.72 11.77 -17.23
C GLU A 95 5.54 10.35 -17.78
N PRO A 96 6.12 10.03 -18.96
CA PRO A 96 6.06 8.70 -19.51
C PRO A 96 6.81 7.70 -18.62
N PHE A 97 6.24 6.52 -18.43
CA PHE A 97 6.85 5.43 -17.69
C PHE A 97 7.31 4.33 -18.65
N SER A 98 8.58 3.93 -18.53
CA SER A 98 9.14 2.78 -19.24
C SER A 98 9.91 1.89 -18.26
N PRO A 99 9.43 0.67 -17.96
CA PRO A 99 10.10 -0.26 -17.06
C PRO A 99 11.54 -0.53 -17.48
N LEU A 100 11.78 -0.80 -18.77
CA LEU A 100 13.09 -1.16 -19.30
C LEU A 100 14.09 0.01 -19.19
N ARG A 101 13.63 1.23 -19.48
CA ARG A 101 14.46 2.42 -19.33
C ARG A 101 14.88 2.62 -17.87
N ILE A 102 13.93 2.52 -16.94
CA ILE A 102 14.21 2.69 -15.51
C ILE A 102 15.12 1.56 -15.02
N LEU A 103 14.86 0.32 -15.43
CA LEU A 103 15.71 -0.82 -15.10
C LEU A 103 17.15 -0.58 -15.57
N HIS A 104 17.32 -0.14 -16.82
CA HIS A 104 18.63 0.21 -17.35
C HIS A 104 19.29 1.35 -16.55
N GLU A 105 18.55 2.40 -16.20
CA GLU A 105 19.06 3.50 -15.35
C GLU A 105 19.50 2.99 -13.97
N LEU A 106 18.77 2.06 -13.37
CA LEU A 106 19.10 1.45 -12.08
C LEU A 106 20.36 0.58 -12.17
N THR A 107 20.46 -0.30 -13.18
CA THR A 107 21.58 -1.23 -13.33
C THR A 107 22.85 -0.56 -13.85
N SER A 108 22.73 0.52 -14.63
CA SER A 108 23.90 1.23 -15.19
C SER A 108 24.60 2.11 -14.16
N ASN A 109 23.84 2.69 -13.24
CA ASN A 109 24.35 3.68 -12.29
C ASN A 109 24.73 3.08 -10.92
N THR A 110 24.46 1.79 -10.69
CA THR A 110 24.70 1.16 -9.40
C THR A 110 25.44 -0.17 -9.59
N ALA A 111 26.71 -0.19 -9.20
CA ALA A 111 27.55 -1.37 -9.41
C ALA A 111 27.13 -2.60 -8.56
N HIS A 112 26.24 -2.48 -7.56
CA HIS A 112 26.02 -3.53 -6.55
C HIS A 112 24.61 -3.56 -5.91
N LEU A 113 23.54 -3.22 -6.64
CA LEU A 113 22.20 -3.42 -6.07
C LEU A 113 21.77 -4.89 -6.15
N GLU A 114 21.35 -5.44 -5.03
CA GLU A 114 20.71 -6.75 -4.98
C GLU A 114 19.41 -6.75 -5.81
N PRO A 115 19.06 -7.85 -6.49
CA PRO A 115 17.85 -7.92 -7.33
C PRO A 115 16.57 -7.47 -6.63
N THR A 116 16.43 -7.80 -5.34
CA THR A 116 15.29 -7.38 -4.52
C THR A 116 15.19 -5.87 -4.38
N GLN A 117 16.32 -5.17 -4.24
CA GLN A 117 16.36 -3.72 -4.14
C GLN A 117 16.01 -3.06 -5.47
N ILE A 118 16.48 -3.62 -6.59
CA ILE A 118 16.10 -3.18 -7.93
C ILE A 118 14.58 -3.32 -8.12
N ASN A 119 14.01 -4.47 -7.75
CA ASN A 119 12.57 -4.71 -7.86
C ASN A 119 11.74 -3.71 -7.03
N MET A 120 12.15 -3.43 -5.80
CA MET A 120 11.48 -2.45 -4.94
C MET A 120 11.56 -1.04 -5.53
N GLN A 121 12.72 -0.62 -6.05
CA GLN A 121 12.88 0.69 -6.68
C GLN A 121 12.10 0.81 -7.99
N LEU A 122 12.06 -0.25 -8.80
CA LEU A 122 11.31 -0.26 -10.06
C LEU A 122 9.80 -0.15 -9.79
N LEU A 123 9.29 -0.92 -8.82
CA LEU A 123 7.89 -0.79 -8.38
C LEU A 123 7.63 0.62 -7.82
N HIS A 124 8.49 1.14 -6.94
CA HIS A 124 8.34 2.50 -6.41
C HIS A 124 8.23 3.55 -7.53
N ARG A 125 9.09 3.48 -8.54
CA ARG A 125 9.01 4.36 -9.71
C ARG A 125 7.69 4.18 -10.44
N ALA A 126 7.21 2.95 -10.66
CA ALA A 126 5.90 2.72 -11.27
C ALA A 126 4.76 3.41 -10.49
N LEU A 127 4.77 3.30 -9.15
CA LEU A 127 3.80 3.93 -8.27
C LEU A 127 3.80 5.47 -8.41
N LEU A 128 4.99 6.10 -8.52
CA LEU A 128 5.09 7.54 -8.72
C LEU A 128 4.46 7.99 -10.04
N HIS A 129 4.50 7.17 -11.08
CA HIS A 129 3.83 7.45 -12.36
C HIS A 129 2.34 7.07 -12.35
N GLY A 130 1.82 6.56 -11.23
CA GLY A 130 0.40 6.24 -11.06
C GLY A 130 0.00 4.86 -11.60
N ILE A 131 0.97 3.95 -11.73
CA ILE A 131 0.73 2.54 -12.05
C ILE A 131 0.54 1.79 -10.74
N SER A 132 -0.60 1.14 -10.56
CA SER A 132 -0.90 0.33 -9.38
C SER A 132 -0.01 -0.93 -9.28
N PRO A 133 0.12 -1.55 -8.10
CA PRO A 133 0.84 -2.83 -7.96
C PRO A 133 0.33 -3.90 -8.93
N LYS A 134 -1.00 -4.01 -9.08
CA LYS A 134 -1.62 -4.93 -10.04
C LYS A 134 -1.22 -4.65 -11.48
N GLU A 135 -1.39 -3.41 -11.95
CA GLU A 135 -1.00 -3.01 -13.33
C GLU A 135 0.49 -3.18 -13.58
N TYR A 136 1.32 -3.01 -12.55
CA TYR A 136 2.76 -3.23 -12.65
C TYR A 136 3.08 -4.71 -12.91
N VAL A 137 2.48 -5.63 -12.16
CA VAL A 137 2.66 -7.07 -12.36
C VAL A 137 2.20 -7.48 -13.76
N GLU A 138 1.03 -7.00 -14.20
CA GLU A 138 0.51 -7.26 -15.55
C GLU A 138 1.47 -6.77 -16.65
N LYS A 139 2.06 -5.57 -16.51
CA LYS A 139 3.05 -5.05 -17.45
C LYS A 139 4.32 -5.89 -17.48
N LEU A 140 4.81 -6.36 -16.34
CA LEU A 140 5.99 -7.24 -16.29
C LEU A 140 5.71 -8.59 -16.97
N GLN A 141 4.54 -9.17 -16.74
CA GLN A 141 4.15 -10.43 -17.39
C GLN A 141 4.07 -10.29 -18.91
N GLN A 142 3.54 -9.17 -19.40
CA GLN A 142 3.52 -8.86 -20.83
C GLN A 142 4.94 -8.74 -21.42
N LEU A 143 5.84 -8.04 -20.74
CA LEU A 143 7.24 -7.92 -21.17
C LEU A 143 7.93 -9.29 -21.22
N ALA A 144 7.83 -10.07 -20.15
CA ALA A 144 8.42 -11.40 -20.09
C ALA A 144 7.88 -12.33 -21.20
N SER A 145 6.57 -12.27 -21.48
CA SER A 145 5.94 -13.04 -22.55
C SER A 145 6.38 -12.57 -23.94
N SER A 146 6.55 -11.26 -24.13
CA SER A 146 7.00 -10.69 -25.41
C SER A 146 8.45 -11.03 -25.73
N GLU A 147 9.34 -11.07 -24.73
CA GLU A 147 10.72 -11.50 -24.94
C GLU A 147 10.80 -13.00 -25.21
N LEU A 148 10.04 -13.84 -24.50
CA LEU A 148 9.97 -15.28 -24.77
C LEU A 148 9.53 -15.57 -26.22
N ASN A 149 8.57 -14.81 -26.76
CA ASN A 149 8.13 -14.95 -28.15
C ASN A 149 9.15 -14.44 -29.18
N SER A 150 10.17 -13.68 -28.77
CA SER A 150 11.26 -13.25 -29.67
C SER A 150 12.40 -14.27 -29.77
N PHE A 151 12.39 -15.29 -28.92
CA PHE A 151 13.37 -16.39 -28.92
C PHE A 151 12.91 -17.64 -29.70
N PHE A 152 11.63 -17.73 -30.07
CA PHE A 152 11.04 -18.80 -30.89
C PHE A 152 10.66 -18.29 -32.27
#